data_AF-A0A4R2L1X9-F1
#
_entry.id   AF-A0A4R2L1X9-F1
#
_cell.length_a   1.000
_cell.length_b   1.000
_cell.length_c   1.000
_cell.angle_alpha   90.00
_cell.angle_beta   90.00
_cell.angle_gamma   90.00
#
_symmetry.space_group_name_H-M   'P 1'
#
loop_
_entity.id
_entity.type
_entity.pdbx_description
1 polymer ?
#
loop_
_entity_poly.entity_id
_entity_poly.type
_entity_poly.pdbx_seq_one_letter_code
_entity_poly.pdbx_strand_id
1 'polypeptide(L)'
;MTAETPSLIADLAACRQIVEDYVKRLDAACEEYYATGKYLFPSLSRAEDEDVDERCIRALNKLAAIEPDALARWRDIPYPSNQYDQQIERLRDIWVRRRNLLRVLESSLSSRFELQPRKDKGAETVTNYHITIHDVVGPVNVLSSLDGVIQAVRNAPSLSNDGKDRLAALIEELKSSLANAPDAHAEDATVVSEQAQSIADELSKPAPRPSALKIKASGLIEAAKAMEVVVPAALTVAKKIAAFVANPMS
;
A
#
# COMPACT_ATOMS: atom_id res chain seq x y z
N MET A 1 -9.24 -30.61 5.45
CA MET A 1 -8.66 -29.65 4.48
C MET A 1 -8.83 -30.23 3.10
N THR A 2 -9.63 -29.59 2.23
CA THR A 2 -9.81 -30.04 0.85
C THR A 2 -8.54 -29.74 0.06
N ALA A 3 -8.24 -30.53 -0.98
CA ALA A 3 -7.06 -30.36 -1.83
C ALA A 3 -7.01 -28.99 -2.57
N GLU A 4 -8.05 -28.18 -2.46
CA GLU A 4 -8.20 -26.88 -3.14
C GLU A 4 -7.52 -25.71 -2.41
N THR A 5 -7.29 -25.81 -1.08
CA THR A 5 -6.75 -24.70 -0.28
C THR A 5 -5.33 -24.27 -0.69
N PRO A 6 -4.35 -25.18 -0.94
CA PRO A 6 -3.02 -24.76 -1.38
C PRO A 6 -3.02 -24.10 -2.77
N SER A 7 -3.90 -24.55 -3.67
CA SER A 7 -4.04 -23.96 -5.02
C SER A 7 -4.59 -22.54 -4.97
N LEU A 8 -5.54 -22.29 -4.07
CA LEU A 8 -6.18 -20.99 -3.88
C LEU A 8 -5.18 -19.92 -3.38
N ILE A 9 -4.32 -20.30 -2.43
CA ILE A 9 -3.28 -19.41 -1.90
C ILE A 9 -2.21 -19.14 -2.95
N ALA A 10 -1.82 -20.16 -3.72
CA ALA A 10 -0.88 -19.98 -4.82
C ALA A 10 -1.44 -19.03 -5.90
N ASP A 11 -2.72 -19.17 -6.27
CA ASP A 11 -3.39 -18.27 -7.22
C ASP A 11 -3.43 -16.82 -6.70
N LEU A 12 -3.71 -16.62 -5.41
CA LEU A 12 -3.74 -15.30 -4.79
C LEU A 12 -2.36 -14.67 -4.70
N ALA A 13 -1.34 -15.43 -4.29
CA ALA A 13 0.05 -14.99 -4.25
C ALA A 13 0.56 -14.61 -5.65
N ALA A 14 0.18 -15.37 -6.69
CA ALA A 14 0.49 -15.05 -8.07
C ALA A 14 -0.16 -13.72 -8.51
N CYS A 15 -1.45 -13.51 -8.20
CA CYS A 15 -2.11 -12.23 -8.47
C CYS A 15 -1.43 -11.08 -7.71
N ARG A 16 -1.07 -11.26 -6.43
CA ARG A 16 -0.33 -10.25 -5.65
C ARG A 16 0.97 -9.87 -6.34
N GLN A 17 1.78 -10.85 -6.75
CA GLN A 17 3.06 -10.59 -7.41
C GLN A 17 2.88 -9.78 -8.70
N ILE A 18 1.91 -10.15 -9.53
CA ILE A 18 1.62 -9.43 -10.78
C ILE A 18 1.23 -7.98 -10.49
N VAL A 19 0.39 -7.75 -9.47
CA VAL A 19 -0.01 -6.40 -9.06
C VAL A 19 1.18 -5.61 -8.52
N GLU A 20 2.05 -6.21 -7.71
CA GLU A 20 3.27 -5.57 -7.20
C GLU A 20 4.20 -5.15 -8.34
N ASP A 21 4.40 -6.01 -9.33
CA ASP A 21 5.23 -5.71 -10.50
C ASP A 21 4.61 -4.61 -11.37
N TYR A 22 3.27 -4.57 -11.49
CA TYR A 22 2.57 -3.51 -12.19
C TYR A 22 2.70 -2.15 -11.46
N VAL A 23 2.53 -2.14 -10.12
CA VAL A 23 2.72 -0.95 -9.28
C VAL A 23 4.15 -0.39 -9.43
N LYS A 24 5.18 -1.26 -9.40
CA LYS A 24 6.58 -0.82 -9.59
C LYS A 24 6.80 -0.16 -10.94
N ARG A 25 6.19 -0.68 -12.02
CA ARG A 25 6.28 -0.05 -13.34
C ARG A 25 5.52 1.26 -13.41
N LEU A 26 4.38 1.36 -12.73
CA LEU A 26 3.65 2.63 -12.56
C LEU A 26 4.48 3.67 -11.81
N ASP A 27 5.19 3.27 -10.76
CA ASP A 27 6.10 4.15 -10.01
C ASP A 27 7.21 4.68 -10.93
N ALA A 28 7.89 3.80 -11.67
CA ALA A 28 8.95 4.19 -12.61
C ALA A 28 8.42 5.11 -13.73
N ALA A 29 7.24 4.81 -14.27
CA ALA A 29 6.62 5.63 -15.29
C ALA A 29 6.14 6.99 -14.75
N CYS A 30 5.68 7.06 -13.49
CA CYS A 30 5.43 8.34 -12.83
C CYS A 30 6.73 9.15 -12.77
N GLU A 31 7.83 8.57 -12.30
CA GLU A 31 9.13 9.25 -12.23
C GLU A 31 9.56 9.78 -13.61
N GLU A 32 9.47 8.96 -14.66
CA GLU A 32 9.79 9.37 -16.03
C GLU A 32 8.86 10.46 -16.55
N TYR A 33 7.53 10.37 -16.33
CA TYR A 33 6.55 11.40 -16.72
C TYR A 33 6.95 12.76 -16.16
N TYR A 34 7.26 12.81 -14.86
CA TYR A 34 7.59 14.08 -14.21
C TYR A 34 8.99 14.60 -14.55
N ALA A 35 9.95 13.71 -14.80
CA ALA A 35 11.28 14.11 -15.23
C ALA A 35 11.31 14.65 -16.67
N THR A 36 10.45 14.14 -17.56
CA THR A 36 10.57 14.36 -19.01
C THR A 36 9.35 14.97 -19.69
N GLY A 37 8.19 14.99 -19.03
CA GLY A 37 6.90 15.34 -19.64
C GLY A 37 6.34 14.26 -20.58
N LYS A 38 6.97 13.08 -20.66
CA LYS A 38 6.54 11.97 -21.53
C LYS A 38 5.23 11.37 -21.04
N TYR A 39 4.22 11.33 -21.89
CA TYR A 39 2.86 10.85 -21.56
C TYR A 39 2.53 9.46 -22.14
N LEU A 40 3.49 8.81 -22.80
CA LEU A 40 3.31 7.48 -23.40
C LEU A 40 4.21 6.46 -22.72
N PHE A 41 3.60 5.42 -22.15
CA PHE A 41 4.29 4.34 -21.45
C PHE A 41 3.88 3.00 -22.05
N PRO A 42 4.60 2.49 -23.06
CA PRO A 42 4.27 1.23 -23.71
C PRO A 42 4.23 0.03 -22.75
N SER A 43 5.02 0.11 -21.66
CA SER A 43 5.05 -0.86 -20.56
C SER A 43 3.87 -0.75 -19.60
N LEU A 44 2.92 0.15 -19.84
CA LEU A 44 1.68 0.34 -19.07
C LEU A 44 0.49 0.37 -20.03
N SER A 45 0.42 -0.64 -20.90
CA SER A 45 -0.67 -0.71 -21.86
C SER A 45 -1.99 -1.02 -21.15
N ARG A 46 -3.10 -0.45 -21.67
CA ARG A 46 -4.45 -0.76 -21.19
C ARG A 46 -4.79 -2.24 -21.33
N ALA A 47 -4.30 -2.90 -22.38
CA ALA A 47 -4.51 -4.34 -22.57
C ALA A 47 -3.86 -5.15 -21.46
N GLU A 48 -2.63 -4.79 -21.06
CA GLU A 48 -1.97 -5.43 -19.93
C GLU A 48 -2.68 -5.17 -18.60
N ASP A 49 -3.19 -3.95 -18.40
CA ASP A 49 -4.00 -3.61 -17.23
C ASP A 49 -5.27 -4.47 -17.11
N GLU A 50 -6.01 -4.60 -18.22
CA GLU A 50 -7.21 -5.44 -18.34
C GLU A 50 -6.85 -6.92 -18.10
N ASP A 51 -5.74 -7.41 -18.66
CA ASP A 51 -5.26 -8.78 -18.44
C ASP A 51 -4.91 -9.07 -16.97
N VAL A 52 -4.25 -8.12 -16.29
CA VAL A 52 -3.93 -8.23 -14.86
C VAL A 52 -5.22 -8.24 -14.03
N ASP A 53 -6.13 -7.32 -14.32
CA ASP A 53 -7.44 -7.23 -13.64
C ASP A 53 -8.24 -8.52 -13.77
N GLU A 54 -8.36 -9.06 -14.99
CA GLU A 54 -9.06 -10.30 -15.24
C GLU A 54 -8.45 -11.51 -14.52
N ARG A 55 -7.11 -11.63 -14.52
CA ARG A 55 -6.41 -12.71 -13.81
C ARG A 55 -6.72 -12.65 -12.31
N CYS A 56 -6.70 -11.46 -11.74
CA CYS A 56 -7.02 -11.26 -10.33
C CYS A 56 -8.50 -11.48 -10.02
N ILE A 57 -9.43 -11.05 -10.88
CA ILE A 57 -10.87 -11.35 -10.75
C ILE A 57 -11.11 -12.86 -10.77
N ARG A 58 -10.42 -13.61 -11.65
CA ARG A 58 -10.54 -15.08 -11.68
C ARG A 58 -10.08 -15.73 -10.37
N ALA A 59 -8.99 -15.26 -9.77
CA ALA A 59 -8.54 -15.74 -8.47
C ALA A 59 -9.54 -15.37 -7.35
N LEU A 60 -10.03 -14.13 -7.35
CA LEU A 60 -11.00 -13.63 -6.36
C LEU A 60 -12.37 -14.32 -6.45
N ASN A 61 -12.82 -14.71 -7.65
CA ASN A 61 -14.06 -15.47 -7.80
C ASN A 61 -13.97 -16.84 -7.13
N LYS A 62 -12.81 -17.52 -7.18
CA LYS A 62 -12.60 -18.77 -6.45
C LYS A 62 -12.61 -18.55 -4.94
N LEU A 63 -12.19 -17.37 -4.50
CA LEU A 63 -12.17 -16.95 -3.09
C LEU A 63 -13.51 -16.52 -2.53
N ALA A 64 -14.46 -16.11 -3.38
CA ALA A 64 -15.75 -15.59 -2.95
C ALA A 64 -16.58 -16.59 -2.12
N ALA A 65 -16.31 -17.90 -2.23
CA ALA A 65 -16.93 -18.91 -1.37
C ALA A 65 -16.43 -18.88 0.09
N ILE A 66 -15.27 -18.28 0.34
CA ILE A 66 -14.59 -18.24 1.66
C ILE A 66 -14.60 -16.82 2.22
N GLU A 67 -14.44 -15.81 1.35
CA GLU A 67 -14.49 -14.38 1.67
C GLU A 67 -15.44 -13.68 0.69
N PRO A 68 -16.77 -13.71 0.93
CA PRO A 68 -17.77 -13.25 -0.03
C PRO A 68 -17.62 -11.78 -0.45
N ASP A 69 -17.06 -10.95 0.45
CA ASP A 69 -16.89 -9.51 0.21
C ASP A 69 -15.60 -9.17 -0.57
N ALA A 70 -14.71 -10.15 -0.83
CA ALA A 70 -13.42 -9.90 -1.47
C ALA A 70 -13.56 -9.31 -2.89
N LEU A 71 -14.48 -9.86 -3.68
CA LEU A 71 -14.73 -9.41 -5.04
C LEU A 71 -15.44 -8.04 -5.08
N ALA A 72 -16.35 -7.79 -4.15
CA ALA A 72 -17.03 -6.50 -4.03
C ALA A 72 -16.01 -5.39 -3.76
N ARG A 73 -15.12 -5.60 -2.78
CA ARG A 73 -14.04 -4.66 -2.43
C ARG A 73 -13.08 -4.39 -3.60
N TRP A 74 -12.79 -5.39 -4.43
CA TRP A 74 -11.96 -5.21 -5.63
C TRP A 74 -12.64 -4.31 -6.68
N ARG A 75 -13.94 -4.53 -6.91
CA ARG A 75 -14.73 -3.81 -7.93
C ARG A 75 -15.08 -2.38 -7.51
N ASP A 76 -15.20 -2.12 -6.22
CA ASP A 76 -15.50 -0.80 -5.67
C ASP A 76 -14.32 0.18 -5.71
N ILE A 77 -13.18 -0.18 -6.32
CA ILE A 77 -12.07 0.72 -6.59
C ILE A 77 -12.23 1.28 -8.01
N PRO A 78 -12.87 2.46 -8.20
CA PRO A 78 -13.33 2.89 -9.51
C PRO A 78 -12.20 3.38 -10.41
N TYR A 79 -12.29 3.05 -11.69
CA TYR A 79 -11.38 3.50 -12.73
C TYR A 79 -11.71 4.95 -13.17
N PRO A 80 -10.75 5.89 -13.22
CA PRO A 80 -10.98 7.24 -13.71
C PRO A 80 -11.04 7.23 -15.24
N SER A 81 -12.26 7.24 -15.80
CA SER A 81 -12.50 7.12 -17.24
C SER A 81 -12.28 8.39 -18.05
N ASN A 82 -11.96 9.54 -17.42
CA ASN A 82 -12.12 10.86 -18.05
C ASN A 82 -11.07 11.92 -17.69
N GLN A 83 -9.89 11.57 -17.16
CA GLN A 83 -8.83 12.56 -16.81
C GLN A 83 -7.41 12.07 -17.13
N TYR A 84 -7.03 12.10 -18.41
CA TYR A 84 -5.76 11.58 -18.93
C TYR A 84 -4.50 12.22 -18.29
N ASP A 85 -4.51 13.52 -18.00
CA ASP A 85 -3.33 14.20 -17.43
C ASP A 85 -3.03 13.79 -15.98
N GLN A 86 -3.99 13.14 -15.30
CA GLN A 86 -3.86 12.61 -13.93
C GLN A 86 -3.92 11.07 -13.91
N GLN A 87 -3.97 10.41 -15.08
CA GLN A 87 -4.19 8.97 -15.15
C GLN A 87 -3.12 8.20 -14.41
N ILE A 88 -1.85 8.56 -14.55
CA ILE A 88 -0.77 7.75 -14.00
C ILE A 88 -0.77 7.72 -12.47
N GLU A 89 -1.09 8.84 -11.80
CA GLU A 89 -1.18 8.89 -10.34
C GLU A 89 -2.43 8.21 -9.79
N ARG A 90 -3.55 8.31 -10.52
CA ARG A 90 -4.78 7.63 -10.13
C ARG A 90 -4.72 6.12 -10.38
N LEU A 91 -4.12 5.71 -11.49
CA LEU A 91 -3.79 4.31 -11.78
C LEU A 91 -2.89 3.75 -10.68
N ARG A 92 -1.85 4.50 -10.30
CA ARG A 92 -1.00 4.16 -9.16
C ARG A 92 -1.79 3.97 -7.88
N ASP A 93 -2.68 4.91 -7.52
CA ASP A 93 -3.52 4.80 -6.32
C ASP A 93 -4.43 3.56 -6.36
N ILE A 94 -5.11 3.31 -7.49
CA ILE A 94 -5.95 2.11 -7.70
C ILE A 94 -5.15 0.83 -7.47
N TRP A 95 -3.99 0.73 -8.11
CA TRP A 95 -3.18 -0.48 -8.04
C TRP A 95 -2.52 -0.68 -6.67
N VAL A 96 -2.21 0.40 -5.95
CA VAL A 96 -1.80 0.32 -4.54
C VAL A 96 -2.94 -0.21 -3.66
N ARG A 97 -4.18 0.28 -3.84
CA ARG A 97 -5.34 -0.24 -3.08
C ARG A 97 -5.61 -1.71 -3.38
N ARG A 98 -5.55 -2.11 -4.66
CA ARG A 98 -5.69 -3.50 -5.10
C ARG A 98 -4.61 -4.41 -4.52
N ARG A 99 -3.35 -3.97 -4.56
CA ARG A 99 -2.22 -4.66 -3.90
C ARG A 99 -2.51 -4.91 -2.42
N ASN A 100 -2.97 -3.88 -1.72
CA ASN A 100 -3.21 -3.94 -0.29
C ASN A 100 -4.36 -4.88 0.05
N LEU A 101 -5.44 -4.89 -0.74
CA LEU A 101 -6.53 -5.87 -0.61
C LEU A 101 -6.03 -7.32 -0.77
N LEU A 102 -5.17 -7.59 -1.74
CA LEU A 102 -4.63 -8.93 -1.97
C LEU A 102 -3.79 -9.44 -0.80
N ARG A 103 -2.97 -8.56 -0.20
CA ARG A 103 -2.19 -8.86 1.01
C ARG A 103 -3.09 -9.23 2.19
N VAL A 104 -4.15 -8.45 2.40
CA VAL A 104 -5.15 -8.69 3.46
C VAL A 104 -5.80 -10.07 3.30
N LEU A 105 -6.23 -10.39 2.08
CA LEU A 105 -6.85 -11.68 1.79
C LEU A 105 -5.87 -12.84 2.01
N GLU A 106 -4.62 -12.71 1.58
CA GLU A 106 -3.63 -13.77 1.72
C GLU A 106 -3.28 -14.08 3.17
N SER A 107 -3.13 -13.04 3.99
CA SER A 107 -2.85 -13.17 5.41
C SER A 107 -4.05 -13.71 6.19
N SER A 108 -5.28 -13.21 5.92
CA SER A 108 -6.53 -13.79 6.46
C SER A 108 -6.64 -15.29 6.18
N LEU A 109 -6.42 -15.71 4.93
CA LEU A 109 -6.50 -17.13 4.55
C LEU A 109 -5.39 -17.94 5.22
N SER A 110 -4.16 -17.44 5.23
CA SER A 110 -3.02 -18.12 5.85
C SER A 110 -3.25 -18.36 7.34
N SER A 111 -3.81 -17.36 8.04
CA SER A 111 -4.23 -17.46 9.44
C SER A 111 -5.36 -18.48 9.63
N ARG A 112 -6.45 -18.36 8.85
CA ARG A 112 -7.62 -19.26 8.93
C ARG A 112 -7.29 -20.73 8.67
N PHE A 113 -6.29 -21.00 7.83
CA PHE A 113 -5.87 -22.36 7.50
C PHE A 113 -4.68 -22.87 8.33
N GLU A 114 -4.27 -22.13 9.37
CA GLU A 114 -3.14 -22.47 10.24
C GLU A 114 -1.86 -22.81 9.45
N LEU A 115 -1.69 -22.18 8.29
CA LEU A 115 -0.49 -22.32 7.49
C LEU A 115 0.59 -21.46 8.14
N GLN A 116 1.12 -21.94 9.26
CA GLN A 116 2.33 -21.35 9.81
C GLN A 116 3.43 -21.45 8.75
N PRO A 117 4.27 -20.42 8.57
CA PRO A 117 5.53 -20.61 7.86
C PRO A 117 6.27 -21.70 8.63
N ARG A 118 6.44 -22.85 7.99
CA ARG A 118 7.18 -23.98 8.52
C ARG A 118 8.60 -23.46 8.80
N LYS A 119 8.88 -23.06 10.04
CA LYS A 119 10.24 -22.95 10.57
C LYS A 119 10.75 -24.38 10.75
N ASP A 120 10.94 -25.08 9.64
CA ASP A 120 11.67 -26.35 9.67
C ASP A 120 13.13 -26.01 9.96
N LYS A 121 13.49 -26.17 11.24
CA LYS A 121 14.87 -26.31 11.67
C LYS A 121 15.45 -27.53 10.95
N GLY A 122 16.34 -27.27 10.00
CA GLY A 122 17.25 -28.27 9.46
C GLY A 122 16.66 -29.15 8.37
N ALA A 123 16.63 -28.65 7.14
CA ALA A 123 16.83 -29.48 5.96
C ALA A 123 17.60 -28.66 4.93
N GLU A 124 18.85 -29.04 4.69
CA GLU A 124 19.64 -28.59 3.55
C GLU A 124 18.89 -28.92 2.25
N THR A 125 18.45 -27.89 1.54
CA THR A 125 18.30 -27.96 0.09
C THR A 125 19.19 -26.91 -0.51
N VAL A 126 20.34 -27.38 -1.00
CA VAL A 126 21.21 -26.67 -1.93
C VAL A 126 20.38 -26.29 -3.16
N THR A 127 20.11 -25.01 -3.32
CA THR A 127 20.11 -24.39 -4.64
C THR A 127 20.91 -23.10 -4.53
N ASN A 128 21.99 -23.04 -5.30
CA ASN A 128 22.80 -21.86 -5.48
C ASN A 128 21.95 -20.78 -6.17
N TYR A 129 21.25 -20.00 -5.37
CA TYR A 129 20.89 -18.63 -5.73
C TYR A 129 21.42 -17.74 -4.62
N HIS A 130 22.44 -16.94 -4.95
CA HIS A 130 22.80 -15.79 -4.14
C HIS A 130 21.71 -14.73 -4.33
N ILE A 131 20.54 -14.95 -3.71
CA ILE A 131 19.57 -13.89 -3.47
C ILE A 131 20.03 -13.25 -2.17
N THR A 132 20.60 -12.06 -2.29
CA THR A 132 20.68 -11.15 -1.16
C THR A 132 19.24 -10.75 -0.84
N ILE A 133 18.59 -11.49 0.08
CA ILE A 133 17.29 -11.10 0.61
C ILE A 133 17.53 -9.94 1.56
N HIS A 134 17.54 -8.73 1.01
CA HIS A 134 17.10 -7.56 1.76
C HIS A 134 15.57 -7.67 1.84
N ASP A 135 14.99 -7.41 3.01
CA ASP A 135 13.55 -7.55 3.33
C ASP A 135 13.08 -8.95 3.73
N VAL A 136 13.43 -9.34 4.95
CA VAL A 136 12.60 -10.24 5.75
C VAL A 136 11.33 -9.46 6.14
N VAL A 137 10.27 -9.55 5.33
CA VAL A 137 8.96 -8.97 5.69
C VAL A 137 8.23 -9.97 6.60
N GLY A 138 8.55 -9.91 7.91
CA GLY A 138 7.59 -10.32 8.93
C GLY A 138 6.39 -9.37 8.94
N PRO A 139 5.43 -9.51 9.89
CA PRO A 139 4.45 -8.46 10.12
C PRO A 139 5.21 -7.13 10.22
N VAL A 140 5.00 -6.22 9.27
CA VAL A 140 5.68 -4.93 9.28
C VAL A 140 5.33 -4.30 10.62
N ASN A 141 6.34 -4.08 11.46
CA ASN A 141 6.11 -3.44 12.73
C ASN A 141 5.67 -2.01 12.43
N VAL A 142 4.35 -1.78 12.43
CA VAL A 142 3.70 -0.51 12.10
C VAL A 142 4.37 0.65 12.83
N LEU A 143 4.78 0.44 14.08
CA LEU A 143 5.47 1.44 14.88
C LEU A 143 6.87 1.76 14.33
N SER A 144 7.65 0.75 13.97
CA SER A 144 8.97 0.95 13.34
C SER A 144 8.86 1.55 11.95
N SER A 145 7.82 1.21 11.18
CA SER A 145 7.55 1.85 9.90
C SER A 145 7.29 3.34 10.09
N LEU A 146 6.44 3.72 11.06
CA LEU A 146 6.16 5.12 11.36
C LEU A 146 7.36 5.86 11.95
N ASP A 147 8.26 5.20 12.68
CA ASP A 147 9.56 5.78 13.03
C ASP A 147 10.37 6.15 11.79
N GLY A 148 10.38 5.27 10.78
CA GLY A 148 10.96 5.55 9.46
C GLY A 148 10.32 6.76 8.77
N VAL A 149 8.99 6.85 8.80
CA VAL A 149 8.23 8.00 8.27
C VAL A 149 8.65 9.30 8.96
N ILE A 150 8.76 9.30 10.30
CA ILE A 150 9.20 10.46 11.07
C ILE A 150 10.59 10.91 10.65
N GLN A 151 11.53 9.98 10.48
CA GLN A 151 12.89 10.31 10.02
C GLN A 151 12.89 10.87 8.59
N ALA A 152 12.10 10.28 7.68
CA ALA A 152 11.97 10.78 6.31
C ALA A 152 11.42 12.22 6.30
N VAL A 153 10.39 12.51 7.09
CA VAL A 153 9.84 13.86 7.26
C VAL A 153 10.89 14.83 7.78
N ARG A 154 11.66 14.48 8.81
CA ARG A 154 12.72 15.34 9.38
C ARG A 154 13.82 15.67 8.35
N ASN A 155 14.07 14.76 7.42
CA ASN A 155 15.06 14.92 6.38
C ASN A 155 14.51 15.54 5.08
N ALA A 156 13.20 15.79 4.98
CA ALA A 156 12.57 16.29 3.78
C ALA A 156 13.10 17.69 3.39
N PRO A 157 13.72 17.86 2.21
CA PRO A 157 14.30 19.16 1.80
C PRO A 157 13.22 20.19 1.43
N SER A 158 12.00 19.74 1.16
CA SER A 158 10.88 20.59 0.73
C SER A 158 10.14 21.29 1.88
N LEU A 159 10.41 20.90 3.13
CA LEU A 159 9.75 21.43 4.31
C LEU A 159 10.68 22.39 5.07
N SER A 160 10.11 23.46 5.61
CA SER A 160 10.77 24.30 6.61
C SER A 160 11.00 23.50 7.91
N ASN A 161 11.90 23.96 8.78
CA ASN A 161 12.12 23.29 10.08
C ASN A 161 10.82 23.20 10.91
N ASP A 162 10.02 24.27 10.95
CA ASP A 162 8.71 24.25 11.61
C ASP A 162 7.75 23.24 10.95
N GLY A 163 7.72 23.18 9.61
CA GLY A 163 6.92 22.21 8.88
C GLY A 163 7.34 20.77 9.17
N LYS A 164 8.64 20.50 9.28
CA LYS A 164 9.18 19.19 9.67
C LYS A 164 8.74 18.81 11.08
N ASP A 165 8.87 19.72 12.03
CA ASP A 165 8.50 19.47 13.43
C ASP A 165 7.00 19.22 13.57
N ARG A 166 6.16 20.04 12.91
CA ARG A 166 4.71 19.89 12.94
C ARG A 166 4.25 18.60 12.28
N LEU A 167 4.77 18.24 11.11
CA LEU A 167 4.40 16.99 10.46
C LEU A 167 4.94 15.78 11.23
N ALA A 168 6.16 15.81 11.73
CA ALA A 168 6.71 14.74 12.56
C ALA A 168 5.86 14.52 13.83
N ALA A 169 5.39 15.59 14.47
CA ALA A 169 4.48 15.49 15.61
C ALA A 169 3.15 14.83 15.24
N LEU A 170 2.57 15.18 14.08
CA LEU A 170 1.35 14.51 13.59
C LEU A 170 1.56 13.03 13.28
N ILE A 171 2.72 12.64 12.75
CA ILE A 171 3.05 11.23 12.52
C ILE A 171 3.26 10.48 13.86
N GLU A 172 3.84 11.12 14.87
CA GLU A 172 3.95 10.54 16.22
C GLU A 172 2.57 10.38 16.88
N GLU A 173 1.65 11.34 16.69
CA GLU A 173 0.24 11.20 17.11
C GLU A 173 -0.43 10.00 16.40
N LEU A 174 -0.16 9.82 15.11
CA LEU A 174 -0.71 8.70 14.33
C LEU A 174 -0.18 7.36 14.83
N LYS A 175 1.13 7.28 15.06
CA LYS A 175 1.81 6.11 15.64
C LYS A 175 1.26 5.76 17.01
N SER A 176 1.11 6.75 17.89
CA SER A 176 0.54 6.57 19.23
C SER A 176 -0.91 6.07 19.16
N SER A 177 -1.68 6.53 18.18
CA SER A 177 -3.04 6.05 17.95
C SER A 177 -3.04 4.58 17.52
N LEU A 178 -2.20 4.22 16.56
CA LEU A 178 -2.12 2.86 16.00
C LEU A 178 -1.47 1.84 16.93
N ALA A 179 -0.72 2.26 17.95
CA ALA A 179 -0.14 1.37 18.96
C ALA A 179 -1.20 0.57 19.75
N ASN A 180 -2.45 1.05 19.77
CA ASN A 180 -3.58 0.39 20.43
C ASN A 180 -4.48 -0.36 19.45
N ALA A 181 -4.08 -0.52 18.18
CA ALA A 181 -4.85 -1.28 17.21
C ALA A 181 -4.92 -2.76 17.63
N PRO A 182 -6.12 -3.37 17.69
CA PRO A 182 -6.24 -4.80 17.94
C PRO A 182 -5.49 -5.61 16.87
N ASP A 183 -4.96 -6.78 17.23
CA ASP A 183 -4.26 -7.67 16.29
C ASP A 183 -5.12 -8.02 15.06
N ALA A 184 -6.44 -8.13 15.25
CA ALA A 184 -7.41 -8.36 14.18
C ALA A 184 -7.45 -7.25 13.12
N HIS A 185 -6.89 -6.07 13.41
CA HIS A 185 -6.79 -4.90 12.53
C HIS A 185 -5.34 -4.50 12.24
N ALA A 186 -4.37 -5.41 12.47
CA ALA A 186 -2.94 -5.13 12.22
C ALA A 186 -2.67 -4.78 10.74
N GLU A 187 -3.42 -5.36 9.81
CA GLU A 187 -3.29 -5.06 8.38
C GLU A 187 -3.84 -3.68 8.02
N ASP A 188 -5.00 -3.29 8.55
CA ASP A 188 -5.53 -1.95 8.36
C ASP A 188 -4.52 -0.90 8.89
N ALA A 189 -3.94 -1.17 10.07
CA ALA A 189 -2.88 -0.34 10.65
C ALA A 189 -1.64 -0.25 9.74
N THR A 190 -1.27 -1.38 9.11
CA THR A 190 -0.17 -1.44 8.13
C THR A 190 -0.49 -0.55 6.93
N VAL A 191 -1.69 -0.63 6.36
CA VAL A 191 -2.11 0.22 5.24
C VAL A 191 -2.04 1.70 5.61
N VAL A 192 -2.44 2.08 6.82
CA VAL A 192 -2.31 3.46 7.31
C VAL A 192 -0.84 3.90 7.33
N SER A 193 0.08 3.06 7.84
CA SER A 193 1.52 3.38 7.83
C SER A 193 2.12 3.48 6.42
N GLU A 194 1.71 2.62 5.49
CA GLU A 194 2.16 2.68 4.09
C GLU A 194 1.72 3.97 3.42
N GLN A 195 0.49 4.42 3.67
CA GLN A 195 0.00 5.68 3.12
C GLN A 195 0.76 6.88 3.71
N ALA A 196 1.04 6.85 5.01
CA ALA A 196 1.88 7.86 5.67
C ALA A 196 3.30 7.90 5.09
N GLN A 197 3.93 6.73 4.85
CA GLN A 197 5.22 6.64 4.18
C GLN A 197 5.16 7.24 2.78
N SER A 198 4.10 6.95 2.01
CA SER A 198 3.96 7.46 0.65
C SER A 198 3.90 9.00 0.59
N ILE A 199 3.39 9.65 1.64
CA ILE A 199 3.39 11.11 1.81
C ILE A 199 4.81 11.60 2.10
N ALA A 200 5.50 10.96 3.05
CA ALA A 200 6.87 11.31 3.41
C ALA A 200 7.84 11.16 2.22
N ASP A 201 7.68 10.11 1.40
CA ASP A 201 8.47 9.89 0.19
C ASP A 201 8.28 11.03 -0.81
N GLU A 202 7.05 11.51 -0.98
CA GLU A 202 6.75 12.63 -1.88
C GLU A 202 7.33 13.95 -1.36
N LEU A 203 7.22 14.20 -0.06
CA LEU A 203 7.82 15.38 0.59
C LEU A 203 9.34 15.32 0.60
N SER A 204 9.93 14.13 0.55
CA SER A 204 11.39 13.96 0.49
C SER A 204 11.99 14.35 -0.86
N LYS A 205 11.15 14.56 -1.89
CA LYS A 205 11.60 15.02 -3.20
C LYS A 205 12.02 16.49 -3.15
N PRO A 206 13.01 16.92 -3.95
CA PRO A 206 13.39 18.32 -4.06
C PRO A 206 12.24 19.24 -4.46
N ALA A 207 11.31 18.74 -5.28
CA ALA A 207 10.10 19.43 -5.69
C ALA A 207 8.90 18.47 -5.57
N PRO A 208 8.25 18.39 -4.39
CA PRO A 208 7.06 17.59 -4.20
C PRO A 208 5.92 18.06 -5.10
N ARG A 209 5.13 17.10 -5.61
CA ARG A 209 4.03 17.39 -6.53
C ARG A 209 2.74 17.62 -5.72
N PRO A 210 2.11 18.81 -5.81
CA PRO A 210 0.90 19.11 -5.03
C PRO A 210 -0.28 18.16 -5.31
N SER A 211 -0.45 17.73 -6.57
CA SER A 211 -1.48 16.76 -6.95
C SER A 211 -1.25 15.39 -6.29
N ALA A 212 -0.02 14.90 -6.33
CA ALA A 212 0.37 13.63 -5.74
C ALA A 212 0.13 13.65 -4.23
N LEU A 213 0.55 14.74 -3.57
CA LEU A 213 0.34 14.95 -2.14
C LEU A 213 -1.14 14.92 -1.76
N LYS A 214 -2.01 15.56 -2.53
CA LYS A 214 -3.47 15.53 -2.29
C LYS A 214 -4.07 14.13 -2.45
N ILE A 215 -3.63 13.38 -3.47
CA ILE A 215 -4.08 12.00 -3.69
C ILE A 215 -3.62 11.10 -2.54
N LYS A 216 -2.33 11.16 -2.18
CA LYS A 216 -1.75 10.39 -1.08
C LYS A 216 -2.40 10.72 0.27
N ALA A 217 -2.66 12.00 0.54
CA ALA A 217 -3.40 12.45 1.70
C ALA A 217 -4.84 11.89 1.75
N SER A 218 -5.51 11.80 0.60
CA SER A 218 -6.84 11.18 0.51
C SER A 218 -6.75 9.67 0.76
N GLY A 219 -5.73 8.99 0.22
CA GLY A 219 -5.45 7.59 0.49
C GLY A 219 -5.24 7.29 1.98
N LEU A 220 -4.50 8.15 2.68
CA LEU A 220 -4.32 8.06 4.14
C LEU A 220 -5.65 8.18 4.90
N ILE A 221 -6.52 9.11 4.51
CA ILE A 221 -7.85 9.26 5.13
C ILE A 221 -8.69 7.99 4.90
N GLU A 222 -8.74 7.48 3.67
CA GLU A 222 -9.52 6.28 3.37
C GLU A 222 -9.00 5.05 4.12
N ALA A 223 -7.67 4.89 4.22
CA ALA A 223 -7.06 3.83 5.03
C ALA A 223 -7.46 3.95 6.51
N ALA A 224 -7.43 5.16 7.07
CA ALA A 224 -7.77 5.39 8.47
C ALA A 224 -9.28 5.22 8.77
N LYS A 225 -10.17 5.39 7.77
CA LYS A 225 -11.61 5.11 7.94
C LYS A 225 -11.90 3.64 8.20
N ALA A 226 -11.13 2.73 7.59
CA ALA A 226 -11.26 1.29 7.85
C ALA A 226 -11.05 0.94 9.33
N MET A 227 -10.31 1.80 10.05
CA MET A 227 -10.04 1.65 11.47
C MET A 227 -10.91 2.52 12.37
N GLU A 228 -11.86 3.30 11.86
CA GLU A 228 -12.59 4.31 12.64
C GLU A 228 -13.31 3.73 13.86
N VAL A 229 -13.84 2.51 13.73
CA VAL A 229 -14.58 1.82 14.81
C VAL A 229 -13.66 1.41 15.96
N VAL A 230 -12.41 1.06 15.67
CA VAL A 230 -11.45 0.49 16.64
C VAL A 230 -10.39 1.48 17.10
N VAL A 231 -9.99 2.41 16.24
CA VAL A 231 -8.98 3.45 16.50
C VAL A 231 -9.45 4.78 15.87
N PRO A 232 -10.52 5.41 16.40
CA PRO A 232 -11.08 6.65 15.83
C PRO A 232 -10.09 7.83 15.83
N ALA A 233 -9.13 7.81 16.76
CA ALA A 233 -8.06 8.79 16.82
C ALA A 233 -7.19 8.78 15.55
N ALA A 234 -6.95 7.61 14.93
CA ALA A 234 -6.15 7.50 13.72
C ALA A 234 -6.77 8.27 12.55
N LEU A 235 -8.10 8.20 12.37
CA LEU A 235 -8.81 8.96 11.35
C LEU A 235 -8.73 10.48 11.61
N THR A 236 -8.83 10.88 12.87
CA THR A 236 -8.70 12.30 13.25
C THR A 236 -7.31 12.82 12.90
N VAL A 237 -6.26 12.08 13.23
CA VAL A 237 -4.88 12.46 12.92
C VAL A 237 -4.61 12.41 11.41
N ALA A 238 -5.10 11.41 10.69
CA ALA A 238 -5.02 11.33 9.23
C ALA A 238 -5.61 12.58 8.54
N LYS A 239 -6.75 13.08 9.04
CA LYS A 239 -7.35 14.34 8.55
C LYS A 239 -6.46 15.56 8.83
N LYS A 240 -5.82 15.63 10.01
CA LYS A 240 -4.86 16.70 10.33
C LYS A 240 -3.64 16.66 9.39
N ILE A 241 -3.09 15.48 9.14
CA ILE A 241 -1.97 15.28 8.21
C ILE A 241 -2.39 15.72 6.81
N ALA A 242 -3.55 15.28 6.33
CA ALA A 242 -4.06 15.67 5.03
C ALA A 242 -4.24 17.20 4.89
N ALA A 243 -4.75 17.85 5.95
CA ALA A 243 -4.90 19.31 5.98
C ALA A 243 -3.54 20.03 5.95
N PHE A 244 -2.55 19.52 6.70
CA PHE A 244 -1.18 20.02 6.68
C PHE A 244 -0.56 19.90 5.28
N VAL A 245 -0.67 18.72 4.67
CA VAL A 245 -0.08 18.42 3.36
C VAL A 245 -0.74 19.22 2.23
N ALA A 246 -2.01 19.59 2.37
CA ALA A 246 -2.68 20.48 1.42
C ALA A 246 -2.13 21.91 1.46
N ASN A 247 -1.57 22.35 2.59
CA ASN A 247 -0.99 23.69 2.79
C ASN A 247 0.30 23.60 3.64
N PRO A 248 1.40 23.06 3.10
CA PRO A 248 2.60 22.77 3.88
C PRO A 248 3.42 24.02 4.26
N MET A 249 2.99 25.21 3.83
CA MET A 249 3.70 26.49 3.99
C MET A 249 2.98 27.53 4.87
N SER A 250 1.96 27.12 5.65
CA SER A 250 1.29 28.00 6.63
C SER A 250 1.71 27.72 8.07
#